data_AF-A0A963JUF4-F1
#
_entry.id   AF-A0A963JUF4-F1
#
_cell.length_a   1.000
_cell.length_b   1.000
_cell.length_c   1.000
_cell.angle_alpha   90.00
_cell.angle_beta   90.00
_cell.angle_gamma   90.00
#
_symmetry.space_group_name_H-M   'P 1'
#
loop_
_entity.id
_entity.type
_entity.pdbx_description
1 polymer ?
#
loop_
_entity_poly.entity_id
_entity_poly.type
_entity_poly.pdbx_seq_one_letter_code
_entity_poly.pdbx_strand_id
1 'polypeptide(L)' 'MQLNPAEISELIKSRIEGLAASSDIRNQGTVVSVSDGIVRVHGLSDVMQGEMLEFPATADGVASYGLA' A
#
# COMPACT_ATOMS: atom_id res chain seq x y z
N MET A 1 -3.98 32.29 -15.70
CA MET A 1 -4.38 31.37 -14.62
C MET A 1 -3.18 31.20 -13.70
N GLN A 2 -3.20 31.91 -12.59
CA GLN A 2 -2.11 31.94 -11.62
C GLN A 2 -2.45 30.87 -10.57
N LEU A 3 -1.71 29.76 -10.59
CA LEU A 3 -1.87 28.69 -9.61
C LEU A 3 -1.46 29.27 -8.26
N ASN A 4 -2.43 29.61 -7.41
CA ASN A 4 -2.15 30.16 -6.09
C ASN A 4 -1.58 29.04 -5.20
N PRO A 5 -0.36 29.18 -4.65
CA PRO A 5 0.27 28.14 -3.80
C PRO A 5 -0.57 27.77 -2.57
N ALA A 6 -1.43 28.69 -2.13
CA ALA A 6 -2.37 28.49 -1.03
C ALA A 6 -3.38 27.36 -1.31
N GLU A 7 -3.98 27.33 -2.51
CA GLU A 7 -4.96 26.30 -2.88
C GLU A 7 -4.31 24.90 -2.95
N ILE A 8 -3.09 24.81 -3.46
CA ILE A 8 -2.33 23.55 -3.51
C ILE A 8 -1.99 23.08 -2.09
N SER A 9 -1.60 24.00 -1.20
CA SER A 9 -1.27 23.68 0.18
C SER A 9 -2.50 23.20 0.97
N GLU A 10 -3.66 23.80 0.71
CA GLU A 10 -4.93 23.45 1.36
C GLU A 10 -5.48 22.11 0.84
N LEU A 11 -5.33 21.84 -0.47
CA LEU A 11 -5.64 20.54 -1.07
C LEU A 11 -4.77 19.41 -0.50
N ILE A 12 -3.46 19.66 -0.35
CA ILE A 12 -2.52 18.68 0.25
C ILE A 12 -2.88 18.44 1.71
N LYS A 13 -3.14 19.49 2.49
CA LYS A 13 -3.57 19.37 3.91
C LYS A 13 -4.84 18.54 4.05
N SER A 14 -5.87 18.86 3.27
CA SER A 14 -7.15 18.13 3.28
C SER A 14 -6.96 16.65 2.97
N ARG A 15 -6.05 16.30 2.05
CA ARG A 15 -5.77 14.90 1.71
C ARG A 15 -4.98 14.15 2.77
N ILE A 16 -4.11 14.85 3.51
CA ILE A 16 -3.40 14.30 4.67
C ILE A 16 -4.35 14.12 5.87
N GLU A 17 -5.24 15.08 6.12
CA GLU A 17 -6.23 15.02 7.20
C GLU A 17 -7.27 13.91 6.97
N GLY A 18 -7.65 13.66 5.71
CA GLY A 18 -8.53 12.56 5.31
C GLY A 18 -7.87 11.18 5.30
N LEU A 19 -6.56 11.09 5.52
CA LEU A 19 -5.83 9.82 5.64
C LEU A 19 -6.06 9.24 7.05
N ALA A 20 -7.32 8.91 7.35
CA ALA A 20 -7.63 8.10 8.52
C ALA A 20 -6.93 6.74 8.34
N ALA A 21 -5.97 6.45 9.21
CA ALA A 21 -5.24 5.17 9.27
C ALA A 21 -6.15 4.03 9.78
N SER A 22 -7.37 3.90 9.25
CA SER A 22 -8.16 2.70 9.37
C SER A 22 -7.58 1.69 8.39
N SER A 23 -6.41 1.15 8.72
CA SER A 23 -5.84 0.02 8.01
C SER A 23 -6.80 -1.15 8.15
N ASP A 24 -7.67 -1.31 7.16
CA ASP A 24 -8.55 -2.45 6.98
C ASP A 24 -7.67 -3.71 6.87
N ILE A 25 -7.52 -4.43 7.97
CA ILE A 25 -6.81 -5.71 8.06
C ILE A 25 -7.34 -6.72 7.02
N ARG A 26 -8.54 -6.48 6.47
CA ARG A 26 -9.11 -7.22 5.34
C ARG A 26 -8.19 -7.29 4.12
N ASN A 27 -7.57 -6.16 3.74
CA ASN A 27 -6.77 -6.03 2.53
C ASN A 27 -5.27 -5.92 2.80
N GLN A 28 -4.86 -6.09 4.06
CA GLN A 28 -3.45 -6.07 4.44
C GLN A 28 -3.08 -7.37 5.14
N GLY A 29 -1.81 -7.75 5.06
CA GLY A 29 -1.30 -8.96 5.68
C GLY A 29 0.14 -8.78 6.12
N THR A 30 0.60 -9.68 6.97
CA THR A 30 1.99 -9.73 7.41
C THR A 30 2.69 -10.92 6.76
N VAL A 31 3.88 -10.67 6.22
CA VAL A 31 4.72 -11.74 5.66
C VAL A 31 5.26 -12.60 6.79
N VAL A 32 4.97 -13.91 6.72
CA VAL A 32 5.44 -14.91 7.69
C VAL A 32 6.76 -15.53 7.22
N SER A 33 6.89 -15.78 5.91
CA SER A 33 8.10 -16.38 5.34
C SER A 33 8.26 -16.03 3.88
N VAL A 34 9.52 -16.00 3.42
CA VAL A 34 9.91 -15.85 2.02
C VAL A 34 10.89 -16.97 1.68
N SER A 35 10.67 -17.70 0.59
CA SER A 35 11.56 -18.76 0.12
C SER A 35 11.43 -18.92 -1.39
N ASP A 36 12.53 -18.82 -2.13
CA ASP A 36 12.61 -19.01 -3.58
C ASP A 36 11.51 -18.29 -4.39
N GLY A 37 11.22 -17.04 -4.02
CA GLY A 37 10.19 -16.22 -4.68
C GLY A 37 8.75 -16.54 -4.27
N ILE A 38 8.54 -17.48 -3.36
CA ILE A 38 7.24 -17.79 -2.75
C ILE A 38 7.15 -17.10 -1.39
N VAL A 39 6.06 -16.35 -1.19
CA VAL A 39 5.79 -15.60 0.04
C VAL A 39 4.58 -16.20 0.74
N ARG A 40 4.68 -16.44 2.05
CA ARG A 40 3.54 -16.82 2.89
C ARG A 40 3.07 -15.60 3.66
N VAL A 41 1.84 -15.17 3.42
CA VAL A 41 1.22 -14.02 4.08
C VAL A 41 0.13 -14.51 5.04
N HIS A 42 0.07 -13.93 6.23
CA HIS A 42 -1.03 -14.08 7.18
C HIS A 42 -1.90 -12.83 7.15
N GLY A 43 -3.22 -12.99 7.01
CA GLY A 43 -4.16 -11.89 6.76
C GLY A 43 -4.76 -12.00 5.36
N LEU A 44 -4.95 -10.86 4.67
CA LEU A 44 -5.49 -10.80 3.30
C LEU A 44 -6.76 -11.64 3.11
N SER A 45 -7.74 -11.47 4.00
CA SER A 45 -8.92 -12.35 4.04
C SER A 45 -9.83 -12.25 2.82
N ASP A 46 -9.79 -11.12 2.11
CA ASP A 46 -10.63 -10.84 0.94
C ASP A 46 -9.87 -10.92 -0.40
N VAL A 47 -8.63 -11.42 -0.41
CA VAL A 47 -7.82 -11.52 -1.64
C VAL A 47 -8.33 -12.61 -2.58
N MET A 48 -8.33 -12.34 -3.88
CA MET A 48 -8.69 -13.31 -4.92
C MET A 48 -7.45 -13.95 -5.55
N GLN A 49 -7.60 -15.17 -6.04
CA GLN A 49 -6.53 -15.86 -6.76
C GLN A 49 -6.09 -15.07 -8.00
N GLY A 50 -4.79 -14.85 -8.14
CA GLY A 50 -4.21 -14.11 -9.26
C GLY A 50 -4.28 -12.60 -9.14
N GLU A 51 -4.72 -12.05 -8.00
CA GLU A 51 -4.59 -10.62 -7.72
C GLU A 51 -3.13 -10.23 -7.53
N MET A 52 -2.81 -8.99 -7.92
CA MET A 52 -1.48 -8.43 -7.77
C MET A 52 -1.32 -7.89 -6.35
N LEU A 53 -0.40 -8.48 -5.59
CA LEU A 53 -0.01 -8.05 -4.26
C LEU A 53 1.21 -7.14 -4.35
N GLU A 54 1.11 -5.96 -3.75
CA GLU A 54 2.24 -5.04 -3.57
C GLU A 54 2.93 -5.34 -2.24
N PHE A 55 4.25 -5.49 -2.28
CA PHE A 55 5.09 -5.66 -1.09
C PHE A 55 5.85 -4.37 -0.77
N PRO A 56 6.21 -4.15 0.51
CA PRO A 56 6.99 -2.99 0.92
C PRO A 56 8.27 -2.85 0.09
N ALA A 57 8.61 -1.61 -0.26
CA ALA A 57 9.84 -1.33 -1.00
C ALA A 57 11.06 -1.81 -0.20
N THR A 58 12.02 -2.42 -0.91
CA THR A 58 13.33 -2.74 -0.35
C THR A 58 14.14 -1.47 -0.13
N ALA A 59 15.32 -1.58 0.49
CA ALA A 59 16.20 -0.43 0.75
C ALA A 59 16.55 0.38 -0.52
N ASP A 60 16.47 -0.24 -1.70
CA ASP A 60 16.70 0.38 -3.00
C ASP A 60 15.50 1.17 -3.54
N GLY A 61 14.37 1.20 -2.80
CA GLY A 61 13.16 1.94 -3.15
C GLY A 61 12.30 1.26 -4.22
N VAL A 62 12.63 0.05 -4.65
CA VAL A 62 11.87 -0.70 -5.66
C VAL A 62 10.76 -1.49 -4.98
N ALA A 63 9.51 -1.21 -5.35
CA ALA A 63 8.37 -2.02 -4.95
C ALA A 63 8.44 -3.39 -5.63
N SER A 64 8.21 -4.45 -4.86
CA SER A 64 8.11 -5.82 -5.37
C SER A 64 6.65 -6.21 -5.46
N TYR A 65 6.31 -6.98 -6.48
CA TYR A 65 4.94 -7.45 -6.70
C TYR A 65 4.90 -8.97 -6.77
N GLY A 66 3.84 -9.56 -6.24
CA GLY A 66 3.56 -10.99 -6.36
C GLY A 66 2.12 -11.23 -6.77
N LEU A 67 1.83 -12.49 -7.11
CA LEU A 67 0.47 -12.93 -7.37
C LEU A 67 -0.05 -13.70 -6.16
N ALA A 68 -1.29 -13.41 -5.77
CA ALA A 68 -2.01 -14.13 -4.72
C ALA A 68 -2.43 -15.54 -5.13
#